data_AF-A0A0J6NIM6-F1
#
_entry.id   AF-A0A0J6NIM6-F1
#
_cell.length_a   1.000
_cell.length_b   1.000
_cell.length_c   1.000
_cell.angle_alpha   90.00
_cell.angle_beta   90.00
_cell.angle_gamma   90.00
#
_symmetry.space_group_name_H-M   'P 1'
#
loop_
_entity.id
_entity.type
_entity.pdbx_description
1 polymer ?
#
loop_
_entity_poly.entity_id
_entity_poly.type
_entity_poly.pdbx_seq_one_letter_code
_entity_poly.pdbx_strand_id
1 'polypeptide(L)'
;MSLALACSWSPLAKADTISGVGSNNVYGAGSVDPAVATNSNNSIYGVGAGSNMTGTNNSAFGAAAGVNVNGSYNTSIGQNAGTNVQGNNNAFMGNDSGYNVTGDANVGTGINTIRNVTGTGNTGSGANSAQNIQGDFNSGLGNNSNNNVTGSYNTSSGTFSGWDIKGSNNTANGANAGRNVTGDNNTAVGTSAGGGVTGNGNFAAGSQAGQNVSGSNNVAIGSNAGSNINASNAVAVGSNAAAAANNALAIGSNAQANNANDVALGANSRTAAANPTASGVVDGVTYSYAGAAPSSVVSVGSAGNERQISNVAAGRVSGSSTDAVNGSQLNATNQAVQRVSAKVDNAGAGAAAALGGGASYNAQTGAVSGPNYTVYGNTVNNVGDAIDRLQKSGPVQYSDPSGRTTTTVGNDVTLVGGDGGRPVTIHNVATGVRGTDAVNVDQLNAANFNNQQQFKQLRSDLSDTRRDALGAAAGAMAMAGLPQAFLPGKNMLAVATATTGGESAIAVGLSSLSDNGRWVVKFSGSTNTRGQGGASLGAGFQW
;
A
#
# COMPACT_ATOMS: atom_id res chain seq x y z
N MET A 1 -8.65 111.23 -63.15
CA MET A 1 -7.64 110.16 -63.24
C MET A 1 -7.75 109.34 -61.97
N SER A 2 -8.19 108.08 -62.08
CA SER A 2 -7.99 107.00 -61.08
C SER A 2 -8.67 107.18 -59.70
N LEU A 3 -9.21 106.18 -59.01
CA LEU A 3 -9.25 104.73 -59.19
C LEU A 3 -10.46 104.25 -58.37
N ALA A 4 -11.24 103.32 -58.93
CA ALA A 4 -12.30 102.63 -58.21
C ALA A 4 -11.70 101.74 -57.10
N LEU A 5 -12.22 101.87 -55.88
CA LEU A 5 -12.18 100.79 -54.89
C LEU A 5 -13.61 100.29 -54.73
N ALA A 6 -13.93 99.20 -55.43
CA ALA A 6 -15.15 98.46 -55.24
C ALA A 6 -15.09 97.79 -53.86
N CYS A 7 -15.82 98.33 -52.89
CA CYS A 7 -16.21 97.56 -51.72
C CYS A 7 -17.52 96.87 -52.10
N SER A 8 -17.42 95.66 -52.65
CA SER A 8 -18.56 94.78 -52.88
C SER A 8 -19.07 94.30 -51.51
N TRP A 9 -20.12 94.94 -51.01
CA TRP A 9 -20.90 94.40 -49.91
C TRP A 9 -21.53 93.10 -50.43
N SER A 10 -20.99 91.97 -49.98
CA SER A 10 -21.66 90.69 -50.16
C SER A 10 -23.08 90.78 -49.60
N PRO A 11 -24.11 90.25 -50.28
CA PRO A 11 -25.44 90.20 -49.72
C PRO A 11 -25.47 89.10 -48.66
N LEU A 12 -25.09 89.43 -47.42
CA LEU A 12 -25.54 88.64 -46.28
C LEU A 12 -27.06 88.74 -46.26
N ALA A 13 -27.70 87.59 -46.37
CA ALA A 13 -29.15 87.42 -46.49
C ALA A 13 -29.93 88.33 -45.53
N LYS A 14 -31.01 88.89 -46.07
CA LYS A 14 -32.10 89.57 -45.37
C LYS A 14 -32.46 88.75 -44.12
N ALA A 15 -31.97 89.17 -42.95
CA ALA A 15 -32.34 88.56 -41.68
C ALA A 15 -33.84 88.81 -41.49
N ASP A 16 -34.59 87.73 -41.39
CA ASP A 16 -36.01 87.74 -41.06
C ASP A 16 -36.21 88.44 -39.71
N THR A 17 -37.35 89.08 -39.53
CA THR A 17 -37.59 90.08 -38.48
C THR A 17 -37.30 89.50 -37.09
N ILE A 18 -36.45 90.15 -36.28
CA ILE A 18 -36.26 89.81 -34.86
C ILE A 18 -37.62 90.03 -34.17
N SER A 19 -38.33 88.94 -33.92
CA SER A 19 -39.62 88.90 -33.27
C SER A 19 -39.40 88.38 -31.86
N GLY A 20 -39.31 89.27 -30.88
CA GLY A 20 -39.22 88.89 -29.47
C GLY A 20 -39.56 90.06 -28.55
N VAL A 21 -40.51 89.83 -27.65
CA VAL A 21 -40.76 90.69 -26.49
C VAL A 21 -39.96 90.09 -25.31
N GLY A 22 -39.06 90.85 -24.68
CA GLY A 22 -38.17 90.37 -23.60
C GLY A 22 -36.71 90.10 -24.02
N SER A 23 -35.86 89.57 -23.12
CA SER A 23 -34.41 89.34 -23.35
C SER A 23 -34.07 88.12 -24.23
N ASN A 24 -34.95 87.73 -25.16
CA ASN A 24 -34.77 86.55 -26.01
C ASN A 24 -34.10 86.89 -27.35
N ASN A 25 -33.28 85.98 -27.88
CA ASN A 25 -32.65 86.10 -29.20
C ASN A 25 -33.31 85.11 -30.18
N VAL A 26 -34.25 85.58 -31.00
CA VAL A 26 -35.10 84.75 -31.88
C VAL A 26 -34.85 85.09 -33.35
N TYR A 27 -34.54 84.07 -34.17
CA TYR A 27 -34.26 84.23 -35.60
C TYR A 27 -34.85 83.06 -36.43
N GLY A 28 -35.84 83.33 -37.29
CA GLY A 28 -36.38 82.38 -38.27
C GLY A 28 -37.91 82.36 -38.39
N ALA A 29 -38.44 82.01 -39.57
CA ALA A 29 -39.88 81.96 -39.81
C ALA A 29 -40.59 80.92 -38.90
N GLY A 30 -41.67 81.34 -38.23
CA GLY A 30 -42.45 80.49 -37.31
C GLY A 30 -41.75 80.18 -35.98
N SER A 31 -40.68 80.90 -35.64
CA SER A 31 -40.07 80.82 -34.32
C SER A 31 -40.86 81.68 -33.32
N VAL A 32 -41.46 81.01 -32.34
CA VAL A 32 -42.26 81.52 -31.20
C VAL A 32 -43.71 81.95 -31.52
N ASP A 33 -44.65 81.42 -30.70
CA ASP A 33 -46.04 81.88 -30.55
C ASP A 33 -46.06 83.24 -29.79
N PRO A 34 -46.72 84.29 -30.30
CA PRO A 34 -46.79 85.60 -29.64
C PRO A 34 -47.40 85.63 -28.24
N ALA A 35 -47.91 84.51 -27.69
CA ALA A 35 -48.61 84.47 -26.40
C ALA A 35 -47.78 84.16 -25.14
N VAL A 36 -46.46 83.96 -25.19
CA VAL A 36 -45.69 83.55 -23.98
C VAL A 36 -44.81 84.69 -23.45
N ALA A 37 -45.22 85.29 -22.32
CA ALA A 37 -44.60 86.46 -21.70
C ALA A 37 -43.71 86.16 -20.46
N THR A 38 -43.37 84.88 -20.20
CA THR A 38 -42.68 84.44 -18.97
C THR A 38 -41.31 83.80 -19.20
N ASN A 39 -40.87 83.72 -20.44
CA ASN A 39 -39.68 83.02 -20.91
C ASN A 39 -38.56 84.03 -21.17
N SER A 40 -37.68 84.27 -20.20
CA SER A 40 -36.51 85.13 -20.38
C SER A 40 -35.26 84.31 -20.74
N ASN A 41 -34.41 84.86 -21.62
CA ASN A 41 -33.08 84.38 -22.02
C ASN A 41 -33.04 83.11 -22.90
N ASN A 42 -34.05 82.87 -23.74
CA ASN A 42 -34.00 81.77 -24.71
C ASN A 42 -33.27 82.21 -26.00
N SER A 43 -32.47 81.31 -26.58
CA SER A 43 -31.76 81.50 -27.86
C SER A 43 -32.32 80.55 -28.92
N ILE A 44 -32.99 81.08 -29.94
CA ILE A 44 -33.76 80.28 -30.91
C ILE A 44 -33.35 80.67 -32.34
N TYR A 45 -32.97 79.66 -33.14
CA TYR A 45 -32.56 79.83 -34.53
C TYR A 45 -33.08 78.67 -35.40
N GLY A 46 -33.85 78.99 -36.45
CA GLY A 46 -34.33 78.02 -37.44
C GLY A 46 -35.85 77.99 -37.60
N VAL A 47 -36.32 77.40 -38.71
CA VAL A 47 -37.76 77.33 -39.03
C VAL A 47 -38.48 76.43 -38.02
N GLY A 48 -39.53 76.96 -37.39
CA GLY A 48 -40.34 76.26 -36.39
C GLY A 48 -39.62 75.91 -35.08
N ALA A 49 -38.38 76.37 -34.90
CA ALA A 49 -37.62 76.13 -33.67
C ALA A 49 -38.30 76.82 -32.48
N GLY A 50 -38.29 76.15 -31.32
CA GLY A 50 -38.87 76.68 -30.07
C GLY A 50 -40.39 76.82 -30.04
N SER A 51 -41.12 76.24 -30.99
CA SER A 51 -42.60 76.25 -30.98
C SER A 51 -43.12 75.57 -29.70
N ASN A 52 -44.02 76.22 -28.96
CA ASN A 52 -44.52 75.78 -27.65
C ASN A 52 -43.43 75.55 -26.58
N MET A 53 -42.31 76.28 -26.66
CA MET A 53 -41.28 76.26 -25.64
C MET A 53 -41.69 77.14 -24.45
N THR A 54 -41.65 76.56 -23.25
CA THR A 54 -41.83 77.23 -21.96
C THR A 54 -40.54 77.11 -21.13
N GLY A 55 -40.45 77.84 -20.02
CA GLY A 55 -39.23 77.93 -19.21
C GLY A 55 -38.21 78.95 -19.73
N THR A 56 -37.03 78.96 -19.11
CA THR A 56 -35.99 80.00 -19.29
C THR A 56 -34.65 79.40 -19.66
N ASN A 57 -33.76 80.21 -20.25
CA ASN A 57 -32.38 79.83 -20.60
C ASN A 57 -32.27 78.60 -21.53
N ASN A 58 -33.26 78.40 -22.40
CA ASN A 58 -33.27 77.33 -23.40
C ASN A 58 -32.55 77.77 -24.68
N SER A 59 -31.96 76.82 -25.38
CA SER A 59 -31.21 77.00 -26.62
C SER A 59 -31.74 76.04 -27.69
N ALA A 60 -32.24 76.54 -28.82
CA ALA A 60 -32.76 75.73 -29.92
C ALA A 60 -32.20 76.21 -31.26
N PHE A 61 -31.44 75.34 -31.95
CA PHE A 61 -30.75 75.65 -33.20
C PHE A 61 -30.99 74.55 -34.23
N GLY A 62 -31.79 74.83 -35.27
CA GLY A 62 -32.14 73.89 -36.32
C GLY A 62 -33.64 73.86 -36.62
N ALA A 63 -34.03 73.29 -37.76
CA ALA A 63 -35.45 73.18 -38.12
C ALA A 63 -36.21 72.32 -37.09
N ALA A 64 -37.29 72.87 -36.53
CA ALA A 64 -38.10 72.24 -35.47
C ALA A 64 -37.30 71.79 -34.22
N ALA A 65 -36.14 72.39 -33.94
CA ALA A 65 -35.42 72.13 -32.70
C ALA A 65 -36.19 72.70 -31.50
N GLY A 66 -36.24 71.98 -30.38
CA GLY A 66 -36.84 72.44 -29.13
C GLY A 66 -38.35 72.68 -29.20
N VAL A 67 -39.08 71.92 -30.03
CA VAL A 67 -40.55 72.00 -30.11
C VAL A 67 -41.19 71.29 -28.91
N ASN A 68 -42.23 71.89 -28.31
CA ASN A 68 -42.92 71.38 -27.12
C ASN A 68 -41.98 71.10 -25.94
N VAL A 69 -41.14 72.07 -25.59
CA VAL A 69 -40.24 71.99 -24.43
C VAL A 69 -40.91 72.61 -23.21
N ASN A 70 -41.05 71.83 -22.14
CA ASN A 70 -41.49 72.28 -20.82
C ASN A 70 -40.36 72.09 -19.80
N GLY A 71 -39.57 73.15 -19.58
CA GLY A 71 -38.46 73.17 -18.64
C GLY A 71 -37.43 74.23 -19.01
N SER A 72 -36.43 74.40 -18.16
CA SER A 72 -35.37 75.41 -18.29
C SER A 72 -34.00 74.78 -18.56
N TYR A 73 -33.08 75.58 -19.09
CA TYR A 73 -31.68 75.19 -19.35
C TYR A 73 -31.52 74.04 -20.35
N ASN A 74 -32.47 73.86 -21.28
CA ASN A 74 -32.40 72.83 -22.30
C ASN A 74 -31.67 73.33 -23.55
N THR A 75 -30.77 72.52 -24.10
CA THR A 75 -30.06 72.78 -25.35
C THR A 75 -30.48 71.76 -26.41
N SER A 76 -30.85 72.23 -27.60
CA SER A 76 -31.33 71.41 -28.71
C SER A 76 -30.71 71.91 -30.00
N ILE A 77 -29.83 71.11 -30.61
CA ILE A 77 -29.06 71.48 -31.80
C ILE A 77 -29.23 70.39 -32.85
N GLY A 78 -29.82 70.72 -34.00
CA GLY A 78 -30.11 69.79 -35.09
C GLY A 78 -31.60 69.74 -35.44
N GLN A 79 -31.91 69.16 -36.60
CA GLN A 79 -33.30 69.00 -37.04
C GLN A 79 -34.09 68.13 -36.04
N ASN A 80 -35.24 68.62 -35.57
CA ASN A 80 -36.12 67.98 -34.58
C ASN A 80 -35.48 67.65 -33.22
N ALA A 81 -34.26 68.15 -32.95
CA ALA A 81 -33.59 67.88 -31.68
C ALA A 81 -34.42 68.43 -30.51
N GLY A 82 -34.55 67.68 -29.42
CA GLY A 82 -35.30 68.10 -28.22
C GLY A 82 -36.79 68.34 -28.45
N THR A 83 -37.42 67.57 -29.33
CA THR A 83 -38.88 67.63 -29.53
C THR A 83 -39.60 66.86 -28.41
N ASN A 84 -40.65 67.45 -27.82
CA ASN A 84 -41.44 66.89 -26.71
C ASN A 84 -40.58 66.58 -25.47
N VAL A 85 -39.95 67.61 -24.90
CA VAL A 85 -39.09 67.49 -23.72
C VAL A 85 -39.81 68.05 -22.50
N GLN A 86 -39.96 67.25 -21.45
CA GLN A 86 -40.44 67.67 -20.14
C GLN A 86 -39.31 67.47 -19.12
N GLY A 87 -38.71 68.56 -18.66
CA GLY A 87 -37.57 68.52 -17.75
C GLY A 87 -36.52 69.60 -18.03
N ASN A 88 -35.57 69.71 -17.12
CA ASN A 88 -34.54 70.74 -17.10
C ASN A 88 -33.17 70.18 -17.47
N ASN A 89 -32.26 71.07 -17.88
CA ASN A 89 -30.83 70.76 -18.08
C ASN A 89 -30.55 69.66 -19.12
N ASN A 90 -31.44 69.44 -20.09
CA ASN A 90 -31.20 68.46 -21.13
C ASN A 90 -30.36 69.05 -22.27
N ALA A 91 -29.46 68.27 -22.86
CA ALA A 91 -28.60 68.72 -23.95
C ALA A 91 -28.60 67.71 -25.11
N PHE A 92 -29.15 68.11 -26.25
CA PHE A 92 -29.33 67.27 -27.42
C PHE A 92 -28.65 67.87 -28.64
N MET A 93 -27.78 67.11 -29.30
CA MET A 93 -27.03 67.52 -30.47
C MET A 93 -27.07 66.43 -31.54
N GLY A 94 -27.83 66.67 -32.62
CA GLY A 94 -27.99 65.75 -33.73
C GLY A 94 -29.44 65.68 -34.21
N ASN A 95 -29.64 65.19 -35.44
CA ASN A 95 -30.98 65.01 -35.98
C ASN A 95 -31.78 64.02 -35.11
N ASP A 96 -32.99 64.43 -34.70
CA ASP A 96 -33.93 63.66 -33.87
C ASP A 96 -33.36 63.21 -32.51
N SER A 97 -32.28 63.85 -32.04
CA SER A 97 -31.72 63.62 -30.69
C SER A 97 -32.68 64.19 -29.63
N GLY A 98 -32.93 63.47 -28.54
CA GLY A 98 -33.80 63.95 -27.46
C GLY A 98 -35.28 64.02 -27.82
N TYR A 99 -35.75 63.19 -28.76
CA TYR A 99 -37.16 63.13 -29.15
C TYR A 99 -37.97 62.34 -28.11
N ASN A 100 -39.04 62.93 -27.57
CA ASN A 100 -39.87 62.38 -26.49
C ASN A 100 -39.05 62.04 -25.23
N VAL A 101 -38.70 63.07 -24.45
CA VAL A 101 -37.93 62.92 -23.21
C VAL A 101 -38.74 63.46 -22.04
N THR A 102 -38.89 62.66 -20.99
CA THR A 102 -39.40 63.09 -19.69
C THR A 102 -38.33 62.83 -18.63
N GLY A 103 -37.78 63.88 -18.06
CA GLY A 103 -36.72 63.83 -17.06
C GLY A 103 -35.65 64.90 -17.26
N ASP A 104 -34.78 65.02 -16.25
CA ASP A 104 -33.77 66.07 -16.21
C ASP A 104 -32.40 65.56 -16.65
N ALA A 105 -31.49 66.48 -17.00
CA ALA A 105 -30.06 66.22 -17.19
C ALA A 105 -29.71 65.12 -18.22
N ASN A 106 -30.56 64.87 -19.21
CA ASN A 106 -30.26 63.90 -20.27
C ASN A 106 -29.38 64.53 -21.35
N VAL A 107 -28.36 63.80 -21.81
CA VAL A 107 -27.36 64.28 -22.77
C VAL A 107 -27.29 63.34 -23.97
N GLY A 108 -27.59 63.85 -25.16
CA GLY A 108 -27.56 63.10 -26.41
C GLY A 108 -26.67 63.76 -27.46
N THR A 109 -25.71 63.02 -28.02
CA THR A 109 -24.90 63.47 -29.16
C THR A 109 -24.89 62.43 -30.29
N GLY A 110 -25.35 62.81 -31.49
CA GLY A 110 -25.53 61.93 -32.64
C GLY A 110 -26.99 61.84 -33.10
N ILE A 111 -27.20 61.11 -34.20
CA ILE A 111 -28.53 60.96 -34.80
C ILE A 111 -29.38 59.99 -33.98
N ASN A 112 -30.64 60.36 -33.71
CA ASN A 112 -31.61 59.57 -32.95
C ASN A 112 -31.12 59.11 -31.56
N THR A 113 -30.29 59.89 -30.88
CA THR A 113 -29.85 59.58 -29.51
C THR A 113 -30.89 60.00 -28.48
N ILE A 114 -31.00 59.31 -27.34
CA ILE A 114 -31.91 59.70 -26.25
C ILE A 114 -33.35 59.87 -26.76
N ARG A 115 -33.84 58.88 -27.50
CA ARG A 115 -35.21 58.90 -28.07
C ARG A 115 -36.14 58.03 -27.23
N ASN A 116 -37.33 58.53 -26.90
CA ASN A 116 -38.31 57.87 -26.04
C ASN A 116 -37.72 57.51 -24.68
N VAL A 117 -37.28 58.52 -23.93
CA VAL A 117 -36.63 58.33 -22.63
C VAL A 117 -37.54 58.87 -21.52
N THR A 118 -37.81 58.03 -20.52
CA THR A 118 -38.40 58.43 -19.25
C THR A 118 -37.37 58.15 -18.15
N GLY A 119 -36.76 59.20 -17.62
CA GLY A 119 -35.71 59.12 -16.62
C GLY A 119 -34.73 60.28 -16.68
N THR A 120 -33.93 60.40 -15.64
CA THR A 120 -32.98 61.48 -15.40
C THR A 120 -31.54 61.03 -15.67
N GLY A 121 -30.71 61.92 -16.19
CA GLY A 121 -29.26 61.72 -16.25
C GLY A 121 -28.80 60.68 -17.27
N ASN A 122 -29.60 60.38 -18.29
CA ASN A 122 -29.22 59.41 -19.32
C ASN A 122 -28.29 60.06 -20.35
N THR A 123 -27.22 59.36 -20.72
CA THR A 123 -26.22 59.81 -21.69
C THR A 123 -26.22 58.89 -22.91
N GLY A 124 -26.28 59.46 -24.11
CA GLY A 124 -26.23 58.74 -25.38
C GLY A 124 -25.26 59.40 -26.35
N SER A 125 -24.29 58.67 -26.85
CA SER A 125 -23.35 59.15 -27.86
C SER A 125 -23.19 58.13 -28.98
N GLY A 126 -23.40 58.56 -30.23
CA GLY A 126 -23.38 57.71 -31.43
C GLY A 126 -24.78 57.35 -31.92
N ALA A 127 -24.90 57.05 -33.22
CA ALA A 127 -26.22 56.92 -33.86
C ALA A 127 -27.10 55.84 -33.21
N ASN A 128 -28.37 56.18 -32.92
CA ASN A 128 -29.36 55.33 -32.26
C ASN A 128 -28.96 54.82 -30.86
N SER A 129 -28.04 55.49 -30.18
CA SER A 129 -27.70 55.16 -28.78
C SER A 129 -28.79 55.62 -27.82
N ALA A 130 -28.96 54.88 -26.72
CA ALA A 130 -29.82 55.27 -25.61
C ALA A 130 -31.30 55.53 -26.00
N GLN A 131 -31.89 54.66 -26.83
CA GLN A 131 -33.32 54.74 -27.18
C GLN A 131 -34.18 53.85 -26.28
N ASN A 132 -35.45 54.22 -26.12
CA ASN A 132 -36.46 53.47 -25.39
C ASN A 132 -35.99 53.11 -23.97
N ILE A 133 -35.61 54.13 -23.20
CA ILE A 133 -35.11 53.97 -21.83
C ILE A 133 -36.22 54.30 -20.84
N GLN A 134 -36.44 53.40 -19.89
CA GLN A 134 -37.19 53.64 -18.67
C GLN A 134 -36.26 53.43 -17.47
N GLY A 135 -35.76 54.53 -16.92
CA GLY A 135 -34.84 54.52 -15.78
C GLY A 135 -33.77 55.62 -15.86
N ASP A 136 -32.99 55.72 -14.79
CA ASP A 136 -32.09 56.84 -14.55
C ASP A 136 -30.63 56.47 -14.77
N PHE A 137 -29.80 57.47 -15.08
CA PHE A 137 -28.34 57.37 -15.12
C PHE A 137 -27.79 56.26 -16.03
N ASN A 138 -28.45 55.98 -17.15
CA ASN A 138 -27.94 55.02 -18.13
C ASN A 138 -27.03 55.72 -19.15
N SER A 139 -25.91 55.10 -19.50
CA SER A 139 -24.92 55.64 -20.42
C SER A 139 -24.69 54.68 -21.60
N GLY A 140 -24.95 55.14 -22.82
CA GLY A 140 -24.68 54.41 -24.06
C GLY A 140 -23.68 55.16 -24.95
N LEU A 141 -22.54 54.54 -25.22
CA LEU A 141 -21.53 55.02 -26.16
C LEU A 141 -21.38 54.03 -27.34
N GLY A 142 -21.65 54.48 -28.56
CA GLY A 142 -21.57 53.68 -29.78
C GLY A 142 -22.91 53.44 -30.45
N ASN A 143 -22.88 52.96 -31.69
CA ASN A 143 -24.08 52.78 -32.49
C ASN A 143 -25.00 51.70 -31.89
N ASN A 144 -26.29 52.03 -31.72
CA ASN A 144 -27.29 51.15 -31.08
C ASN A 144 -26.92 50.68 -29.66
N SER A 145 -26.01 51.37 -28.97
CA SER A 145 -25.67 51.06 -27.58
C SER A 145 -26.80 51.44 -26.62
N ASN A 146 -26.96 50.67 -25.56
CA ASN A 146 -27.88 50.96 -24.45
C ASN A 146 -29.33 51.23 -24.90
N ASN A 147 -29.86 50.42 -25.82
CA ASN A 147 -31.19 50.61 -26.40
C ASN A 147 -32.16 49.57 -25.82
N ASN A 148 -33.43 49.96 -25.61
CA ASN A 148 -34.48 49.18 -24.95
C ASN A 148 -34.07 48.78 -23.53
N VAL A 149 -33.87 49.78 -22.67
CA VAL A 149 -33.42 49.57 -21.29
C VAL A 149 -34.55 49.83 -20.33
N THR A 150 -34.85 48.86 -19.47
CA THR A 150 -35.69 49.04 -18.29
C THR A 150 -34.82 48.81 -17.05
N GLY A 151 -34.51 49.88 -16.32
CA GLY A 151 -33.59 49.87 -15.20
C GLY A 151 -32.64 51.06 -15.22
N SER A 152 -31.83 51.18 -14.16
CA SER A 152 -30.99 52.35 -13.93
C SER A 152 -29.51 51.99 -13.83
N TYR A 153 -28.62 52.97 -13.97
CA TYR A 153 -27.17 52.81 -13.81
C TYR A 153 -26.53 51.78 -14.77
N ASN A 154 -27.11 51.59 -15.96
CA ASN A 154 -26.51 50.71 -16.96
C ASN A 154 -25.49 51.49 -17.80
N THR A 155 -24.29 50.93 -17.98
CA THR A 155 -23.20 51.52 -18.75
C THR A 155 -22.84 50.61 -19.92
N SER A 156 -22.98 51.12 -21.14
CA SER A 156 -22.72 50.37 -22.37
C SER A 156 -21.79 51.14 -23.30
N SER A 157 -20.76 50.46 -23.82
CA SER A 157 -19.78 51.01 -24.75
C SER A 157 -19.48 50.01 -25.86
N GLY A 158 -19.71 50.39 -27.11
CA GLY A 158 -19.54 49.55 -28.31
C GLY A 158 -20.84 49.36 -29.10
N THR A 159 -20.72 48.94 -30.36
CA THR A 159 -21.88 48.72 -31.23
C THR A 159 -22.79 47.62 -30.66
N PHE A 160 -24.09 47.90 -30.52
CA PHE A 160 -25.08 46.98 -29.90
C PHE A 160 -24.74 46.52 -28.47
N SER A 161 -23.84 47.21 -27.77
CA SER A 161 -23.57 46.93 -26.35
C SER A 161 -24.80 47.28 -25.51
N GLY A 162 -25.17 46.44 -24.55
CA GLY A 162 -26.30 46.67 -23.66
C GLY A 162 -27.64 46.87 -24.37
N TRP A 163 -27.84 46.20 -25.50
CA TRP A 163 -29.13 46.19 -26.20
C TRP A 163 -30.10 45.22 -25.48
N ASP A 164 -31.34 45.64 -25.24
CA ASP A 164 -32.36 44.90 -24.48
C ASP A 164 -31.91 44.53 -23.06
N ILE A 165 -31.72 45.52 -22.18
CA ILE A 165 -31.43 45.31 -20.75
C ILE A 165 -32.71 45.43 -19.92
N LYS A 166 -32.99 44.42 -19.10
CA LYS A 166 -34.00 44.43 -18.04
C LYS A 166 -33.32 44.23 -16.69
N GLY A 167 -32.93 45.32 -16.06
CA GLY A 167 -32.16 45.32 -14.83
C GLY A 167 -31.29 46.57 -14.69
N SER A 168 -30.66 46.69 -13.54
CA SER A 168 -29.87 47.85 -13.15
C SER A 168 -28.41 47.48 -12.89
N ASN A 169 -27.53 48.48 -12.92
CA ASN A 169 -26.11 48.33 -12.63
C ASN A 169 -25.37 47.35 -13.57
N ASN A 170 -25.82 47.21 -14.82
CA ASN A 170 -25.12 46.37 -15.79
C ASN A 170 -24.04 47.16 -16.53
N THR A 171 -22.87 46.56 -16.72
CA THR A 171 -21.77 47.11 -17.50
C THR A 171 -21.52 46.26 -18.74
N ALA A 172 -21.54 46.87 -19.92
CA ALA A 172 -21.35 46.21 -21.20
C ALA A 172 -20.30 46.93 -22.04
N ASN A 173 -19.09 46.40 -22.15
CA ASN A 173 -18.00 47.00 -22.90
C ASN A 173 -17.51 46.07 -24.01
N GLY A 174 -17.82 46.39 -25.27
CA GLY A 174 -17.49 45.59 -26.45
C GLY A 174 -18.68 45.48 -27.39
N ALA A 175 -18.42 45.15 -28.66
CA ALA A 175 -19.51 44.96 -29.63
C ALA A 175 -20.41 43.78 -29.21
N ASN A 176 -21.72 44.00 -29.11
CA ASN A 176 -22.71 43.04 -28.60
C ASN A 176 -22.49 42.58 -27.14
N ALA A 177 -21.62 43.22 -26.35
CA ALA A 177 -21.46 42.89 -24.94
C ALA A 177 -22.77 43.16 -24.18
N GLY A 178 -23.14 42.32 -23.22
CA GLY A 178 -24.31 42.51 -22.36
C GLY A 178 -25.63 42.67 -23.12
N ARG A 179 -25.74 42.08 -24.32
CA ARG A 179 -26.98 42.10 -25.12
C ARG A 179 -27.99 41.10 -24.55
N ASN A 180 -29.27 41.45 -24.52
CA ASN A 180 -30.38 40.63 -24.00
C ASN A 180 -30.16 40.19 -22.55
N VAL A 181 -29.80 41.14 -21.67
CA VAL A 181 -29.55 40.85 -20.25
C VAL A 181 -30.84 41.04 -19.46
N THR A 182 -31.23 40.02 -18.71
CA THR A 182 -32.28 40.10 -17.69
C THR A 182 -31.66 39.82 -16.32
N GLY A 183 -31.53 40.86 -15.50
CA GLY A 183 -30.90 40.80 -14.19
C GLY A 183 -30.00 41.99 -13.90
N ASP A 184 -29.57 42.08 -12.64
CA ASP A 184 -28.83 43.20 -12.11
C ASP A 184 -27.34 42.86 -11.93
N ASN A 185 -26.51 43.90 -11.91
CA ASN A 185 -25.09 43.81 -11.53
C ASN A 185 -24.25 42.88 -12.44
N ASN A 186 -24.61 42.74 -13.72
CA ASN A 186 -23.81 41.95 -14.66
C ASN A 186 -22.73 42.80 -15.31
N THR A 187 -21.52 42.27 -15.41
CA THR A 187 -20.39 42.91 -16.08
C THR A 187 -19.95 42.06 -17.26
N ALA A 188 -19.97 42.65 -18.45
CA ALA A 188 -19.58 42.04 -19.71
C ALA A 188 -18.50 42.87 -20.39
N VAL A 189 -17.32 42.29 -20.61
CA VAL A 189 -16.17 42.95 -21.24
C VAL A 189 -15.63 42.07 -22.37
N GLY A 190 -15.71 42.55 -23.60
CA GLY A 190 -15.31 41.83 -24.80
C GLY A 190 -16.46 41.64 -25.79
N THR A 191 -16.12 41.31 -27.04
CA THR A 191 -17.12 41.07 -28.09
C THR A 191 -18.07 39.95 -27.70
N SER A 192 -19.37 40.24 -27.69
CA SER A 192 -20.45 39.31 -27.35
C SER A 192 -20.37 38.72 -25.94
N ALA A 193 -19.53 39.26 -25.04
CA ALA A 193 -19.44 38.81 -23.65
C ALA A 193 -20.77 39.04 -22.92
N GLY A 194 -21.15 38.13 -22.02
CA GLY A 194 -22.37 38.26 -21.20
C GLY A 194 -23.66 38.47 -22.00
N GLY A 195 -23.70 38.06 -23.27
CA GLY A 195 -24.92 38.12 -24.08
C GLY A 195 -25.90 37.01 -23.68
N GLY A 196 -27.19 37.30 -23.64
CA GLY A 196 -28.24 36.34 -23.29
C GLY A 196 -28.23 35.91 -21.82
N VAL A 197 -27.69 36.74 -20.92
CA VAL A 197 -27.65 36.44 -19.49
C VAL A 197 -29.03 36.63 -18.86
N THR A 198 -29.50 35.63 -18.13
CA THR A 198 -30.66 35.70 -17.24
C THR A 198 -30.19 35.37 -15.83
N GLY A 199 -29.95 36.38 -15.01
CA GLY A 199 -29.35 36.20 -13.68
C GLY A 199 -28.59 37.43 -13.22
N ASN A 200 -28.20 37.43 -11.94
CA ASN A 200 -27.58 38.58 -11.30
C ASN A 200 -26.09 38.33 -11.04
N GLY A 201 -25.31 39.41 -11.00
CA GLY A 201 -23.93 39.35 -10.48
C GLY A 201 -22.96 38.53 -11.32
N ASN A 202 -23.22 38.34 -12.62
CA ASN A 202 -22.32 37.59 -13.48
C ASN A 202 -21.19 38.50 -13.99
N PHE A 203 -19.96 38.00 -13.96
CA PHE A 203 -18.78 38.65 -14.53
C PHE A 203 -18.28 37.86 -15.73
N ALA A 204 -18.24 38.49 -16.90
CA ALA A 204 -17.80 37.91 -18.15
C ALA A 204 -16.72 38.79 -18.81
N ALA A 205 -15.53 38.25 -19.01
CA ALA A 205 -14.41 38.95 -19.63
C ALA A 205 -13.73 38.09 -20.72
N GLY A 206 -13.82 38.50 -21.97
CA GLY A 206 -13.31 37.78 -23.14
C GLY A 206 -14.35 37.66 -24.25
N SER A 207 -13.90 37.36 -25.47
CA SER A 207 -14.81 37.11 -26.60
C SER A 207 -15.77 35.96 -26.26
N GLN A 208 -17.08 36.22 -26.33
CA GLN A 208 -18.13 35.24 -26.03
C GLN A 208 -18.07 34.62 -24.61
N ALA A 209 -17.34 35.23 -23.67
CA ALA A 209 -17.33 34.78 -22.28
C ALA A 209 -18.73 34.94 -21.67
N GLY A 210 -19.19 33.96 -20.88
CA GLY A 210 -20.47 34.04 -20.15
C GLY A 210 -21.71 34.21 -21.03
N GLN A 211 -21.66 33.80 -22.30
CA GLN A 211 -22.82 33.80 -23.19
C GLN A 211 -23.89 32.81 -22.71
N ASN A 212 -25.17 33.17 -22.85
CA ASN A 212 -26.35 32.34 -22.57
C ASN A 212 -26.32 31.70 -21.17
N VAL A 213 -25.98 32.49 -20.16
CA VAL A 213 -25.92 32.05 -18.76
C VAL A 213 -27.27 32.32 -18.09
N SER A 214 -27.90 31.29 -17.50
CA SER A 214 -29.17 31.44 -16.77
C SER A 214 -29.03 31.42 -15.23
N GLY A 215 -27.81 31.24 -14.72
CA GLY A 215 -27.52 31.31 -13.30
C GLY A 215 -26.96 32.67 -12.87
N SER A 216 -26.74 32.80 -11.56
CA SER A 216 -26.22 34.02 -10.93
C SER A 216 -24.83 33.80 -10.34
N ASN A 217 -24.12 34.91 -10.09
CA ASN A 217 -22.81 34.95 -9.43
C ASN A 217 -21.74 34.12 -10.14
N ASN A 218 -21.80 34.03 -11.47
CA ASN A 218 -20.81 33.29 -12.24
C ASN A 218 -19.63 34.19 -12.65
N VAL A 219 -18.44 33.59 -12.74
CA VAL A 219 -17.23 34.25 -13.25
C VAL A 219 -16.77 33.50 -14.49
N ALA A 220 -16.68 34.20 -15.61
CA ALA A 220 -16.24 33.68 -16.90
C ALA A 220 -15.11 34.56 -17.46
N ILE A 221 -13.89 34.03 -17.53
CA ILE A 221 -12.72 34.78 -18.00
C ILE A 221 -11.99 33.98 -19.08
N GLY A 222 -11.93 34.53 -20.30
CA GLY A 222 -11.32 33.89 -21.47
C GLY A 222 -12.31 33.69 -22.62
N SER A 223 -11.78 33.43 -23.81
CA SER A 223 -12.62 33.20 -25.01
C SER A 223 -13.55 32.01 -24.80
N ASN A 224 -14.85 32.18 -25.00
CA ASN A 224 -15.91 31.19 -24.76
C ASN A 224 -15.98 30.62 -23.33
N ALA A 225 -15.24 31.18 -22.36
CA ALA A 225 -15.26 30.70 -20.99
C ALA A 225 -16.69 30.83 -20.44
N GLY A 226 -17.15 29.82 -19.71
CA GLY A 226 -18.43 29.88 -19.01
C GLY A 226 -19.67 30.02 -19.90
N SER A 227 -19.59 29.68 -21.19
CA SER A 227 -20.73 29.81 -22.12
C SER A 227 -21.74 28.66 -21.97
N ASN A 228 -23.02 28.98 -22.18
CA ASN A 228 -24.17 28.07 -22.10
C ASN A 228 -24.29 27.34 -20.75
N ILE A 229 -24.08 28.08 -19.65
CA ILE A 229 -24.13 27.53 -18.29
C ILE A 229 -25.46 27.87 -17.62
N ASN A 230 -26.14 26.84 -17.10
CA ASN A 230 -27.36 26.99 -16.30
C ASN A 230 -27.09 26.94 -14.78
N ALA A 231 -25.83 26.93 -14.39
CA ALA A 231 -25.37 26.87 -13.01
C ALA A 231 -25.17 28.26 -12.40
N SER A 232 -25.24 28.32 -11.08
CA SER A 232 -24.87 29.49 -10.27
C SER A 232 -23.59 29.23 -9.48
N ASN A 233 -22.92 30.32 -9.09
CA ASN A 233 -21.65 30.30 -8.35
C ASN A 233 -20.53 29.51 -9.08
N ALA A 234 -20.60 29.45 -10.41
CA ALA A 234 -19.61 28.75 -11.22
C ALA A 234 -18.45 29.68 -11.60
N VAL A 235 -17.23 29.14 -11.58
CA VAL A 235 -16.03 29.89 -11.95
C VAL A 235 -15.31 29.17 -13.09
N ALA A 236 -15.30 29.80 -14.26
CA ALA A 236 -14.64 29.32 -15.47
C ALA A 236 -13.55 30.31 -15.91
N VAL A 237 -12.28 29.92 -15.81
CA VAL A 237 -11.14 30.77 -16.16
C VAL A 237 -10.23 30.04 -17.14
N GLY A 238 -10.09 30.56 -18.35
CA GLY A 238 -9.36 29.98 -19.47
C GLY A 238 -10.21 29.85 -20.72
N SER A 239 -9.58 29.80 -21.90
CA SER A 239 -10.31 29.60 -23.16
C SER A 239 -11.11 28.30 -23.13
N ASN A 240 -12.40 28.36 -23.45
CA ASN A 240 -13.35 27.25 -23.40
C ASN A 240 -13.42 26.53 -22.03
N ALA A 241 -12.99 27.16 -20.93
CA ALA A 241 -13.21 26.60 -19.60
C ALA A 241 -14.71 26.55 -19.30
N ALA A 242 -15.18 25.45 -18.72
CA ALA A 242 -16.59 25.21 -18.43
C ALA A 242 -16.79 24.66 -17.02
N ALA A 243 -17.34 25.48 -16.14
CA ALA A 243 -17.83 25.08 -14.83
C ALA A 243 -19.36 24.82 -14.94
N ALA A 244 -19.73 23.69 -15.53
CA ALA A 244 -21.08 23.46 -16.06
C ALA A 244 -22.16 23.21 -14.98
N ALA A 245 -21.78 23.09 -13.70
CA ALA A 245 -22.66 22.77 -12.59
C ALA A 245 -22.51 23.74 -11.41
N ASN A 246 -23.48 23.74 -10.49
CA ASN A 246 -23.50 24.66 -9.36
C ASN A 246 -22.25 24.54 -8.50
N ASN A 247 -21.69 25.68 -8.09
CA ASN A 247 -20.47 25.76 -7.27
C ASN A 247 -19.24 25.06 -7.88
N ALA A 248 -19.23 24.80 -9.20
CA ALA A 248 -18.11 24.17 -9.87
C ALA A 248 -16.99 25.17 -10.18
N LEU A 249 -15.75 24.68 -10.18
CA LEU A 249 -14.56 25.46 -10.49
C LEU A 249 -13.79 24.83 -11.66
N ALA A 250 -13.62 25.55 -12.76
CA ALA A 250 -12.83 25.13 -13.91
C ALA A 250 -11.77 26.19 -14.24
N ILE A 251 -10.51 25.90 -13.92
CA ILE A 251 -9.37 26.80 -14.18
C ILE A 251 -8.39 26.13 -15.13
N GLY A 252 -8.18 26.73 -16.30
CA GLY A 252 -7.30 26.27 -17.37
C GLY A 252 -8.03 26.21 -18.71
N SER A 253 -7.28 26.35 -19.82
CA SER A 253 -7.84 26.18 -21.16
C SER A 253 -8.50 24.81 -21.30
N ASN A 254 -9.75 24.77 -21.77
CA ASN A 254 -10.59 23.57 -21.90
C ASN A 254 -10.80 22.77 -20.59
N ALA A 255 -10.57 23.36 -19.41
CA ALA A 255 -10.90 22.71 -18.14
C ALA A 255 -12.42 22.54 -18.01
N GLN A 256 -12.88 21.38 -17.56
CA GLN A 256 -14.30 21.03 -17.50
C GLN A 256 -14.67 20.44 -16.14
N ALA A 257 -15.40 21.20 -15.33
CA ALA A 257 -15.99 20.73 -14.07
C ALA A 257 -17.48 20.47 -14.30
N ASN A 258 -17.84 19.19 -14.41
CA ASN A 258 -19.15 18.76 -14.93
C ASN A 258 -20.20 18.46 -13.85
N ASN A 259 -19.79 18.26 -12.59
CA ASN A 259 -20.71 17.98 -11.48
C ASN A 259 -20.66 19.10 -10.43
N ALA A 260 -21.70 19.16 -9.60
CA ALA A 260 -21.80 20.20 -8.57
C ALA A 260 -20.64 20.08 -7.56
N ASN A 261 -20.07 21.21 -7.16
CA ASN A 261 -18.93 21.29 -6.24
C ASN A 261 -17.63 20.63 -6.73
N ASP A 262 -17.52 20.28 -8.01
CA ASP A 262 -16.29 19.76 -8.60
C ASP A 262 -15.25 20.86 -8.83
N VAL A 263 -13.98 20.45 -8.84
CA VAL A 263 -12.85 21.31 -9.24
C VAL A 263 -12.07 20.63 -10.37
N ALA A 264 -12.03 21.25 -11.55
CA ALA A 264 -11.11 20.92 -12.63
C ALA A 264 -9.97 21.94 -12.65
N LEU A 265 -8.75 21.51 -12.31
CA LEU A 265 -7.58 22.36 -12.15
C LEU A 265 -6.50 22.02 -13.17
N GLY A 266 -6.20 22.97 -14.06
CA GLY A 266 -5.23 22.85 -15.14
C GLY A 266 -5.87 22.69 -16.52
N ALA A 267 -5.09 22.98 -17.57
CA ALA A 267 -5.57 22.87 -18.95
C ALA A 267 -6.00 21.44 -19.29
N ASN A 268 -7.13 21.27 -19.96
CA ASN A 268 -7.72 19.97 -20.31
C ASN A 268 -8.03 19.06 -19.11
N SER A 269 -8.03 19.59 -17.88
CA SER A 269 -8.50 18.83 -16.72
C SER A 269 -10.00 18.62 -16.83
N ARG A 270 -10.47 17.42 -16.52
CA ARG A 270 -11.88 17.07 -16.59
C ARG A 270 -12.27 16.31 -15.35
N THR A 271 -13.32 16.77 -14.68
CA THR A 271 -13.90 16.00 -13.57
C THR A 271 -14.79 14.88 -14.09
N ALA A 272 -14.85 13.80 -13.33
CA ALA A 272 -15.82 12.72 -13.45
C ALA A 272 -16.71 12.72 -12.20
N ALA A 273 -17.80 11.94 -12.21
CA ALA A 273 -18.57 11.74 -10.99
C ALA A 273 -17.68 11.19 -9.87
N ALA A 274 -17.97 11.57 -8.62
CA ALA A 274 -17.29 11.01 -7.46
C ALA A 274 -17.42 9.47 -7.45
N ASN A 275 -16.34 8.78 -7.06
CA ASN A 275 -16.27 7.33 -7.07
C ASN A 275 -16.11 6.78 -5.63
N PRO A 276 -17.23 6.48 -4.93
CA PRO A 276 -17.21 5.94 -3.59
C PRO A 276 -16.40 4.64 -3.49
N THR A 277 -15.43 4.59 -2.57
CA THR A 277 -14.60 3.42 -2.30
C THR A 277 -14.53 3.17 -0.80
N ALA A 278 -15.36 2.25 -0.31
CA ALA A 278 -15.53 2.03 1.13
C ALA A 278 -14.46 1.13 1.77
N SER A 279 -13.83 0.25 0.98
CA SER A 279 -12.92 -0.77 1.51
C SER A 279 -11.98 -1.34 0.45
N GLY A 280 -10.94 -2.06 0.88
CA GLY A 280 -10.10 -2.92 0.05
C GLY A 280 -9.71 -4.21 0.76
N VAL A 281 -9.25 -5.22 0.00
CA VAL A 281 -8.87 -6.53 0.52
C VAL A 281 -7.37 -6.74 0.36
N VAL A 282 -6.67 -7.10 1.42
CA VAL A 282 -5.24 -7.48 1.42
C VAL A 282 -5.11 -8.79 2.18
N ASP A 283 -4.52 -9.80 1.53
CA ASP A 283 -4.35 -11.16 2.11
C ASP A 283 -5.65 -11.76 2.67
N GLY A 284 -6.75 -11.59 1.92
CA GLY A 284 -8.08 -12.06 2.33
C GLY A 284 -8.76 -11.26 3.44
N VAL A 285 -8.07 -10.28 4.05
CA VAL A 285 -8.63 -9.41 5.09
C VAL A 285 -9.19 -8.12 4.46
N THR A 286 -10.42 -7.76 4.82
CA THR A 286 -11.07 -6.52 4.38
C THR A 286 -10.73 -5.37 5.31
N TYR A 287 -10.26 -4.25 4.76
CA TYR A 287 -9.97 -3.01 5.47
C TYR A 287 -10.96 -1.93 5.03
N SER A 288 -11.61 -1.28 5.99
CA SER A 288 -12.48 -0.13 5.74
C SER A 288 -11.68 1.16 5.59
N TYR A 289 -12.13 2.06 4.73
CA TYR A 289 -11.50 3.36 4.50
C TYR A 289 -12.34 4.51 5.03
N ALA A 290 -11.69 5.56 5.54
CA ALA A 290 -12.34 6.82 5.83
C ALA A 290 -12.74 7.55 4.54
N GLY A 291 -13.75 8.42 4.60
CA GLY A 291 -14.18 9.20 3.42
C GLY A 291 -14.84 8.36 2.32
N ALA A 292 -15.45 7.22 2.66
CA ALA A 292 -16.00 6.25 1.72
C ALA A 292 -17.02 6.79 0.70
N ALA A 293 -17.67 7.93 0.98
CA ALA A 293 -18.74 8.51 0.15
C ALA A 293 -18.45 9.99 -0.19
N PRO A 294 -17.47 10.28 -1.07
CA PRO A 294 -17.25 11.63 -1.56
C PRO A 294 -18.42 12.08 -2.45
N SER A 295 -18.76 13.36 -2.39
CA SER A 295 -19.84 13.96 -3.21
C SER A 295 -19.35 14.70 -4.45
N SER A 296 -18.05 15.02 -4.51
CA SER A 296 -17.41 15.72 -5.63
C SER A 296 -15.93 15.32 -5.74
N VAL A 297 -15.28 15.77 -6.81
CA VAL A 297 -13.85 15.49 -7.03
C VAL A 297 -13.05 16.75 -7.34
N VAL A 298 -11.76 16.70 -7.00
CA VAL A 298 -10.75 17.58 -7.58
C VAL A 298 -10.00 16.79 -8.64
N SER A 299 -10.14 17.18 -9.91
CA SER A 299 -9.38 16.61 -11.01
C SER A 299 -8.25 17.54 -11.41
N VAL A 300 -7.02 17.03 -11.35
CA VAL A 300 -5.81 17.71 -11.84
C VAL A 300 -5.40 17.23 -13.23
N GLY A 301 -6.29 16.55 -13.98
CA GLY A 301 -5.97 15.98 -15.28
C GLY A 301 -7.21 15.40 -15.97
N SER A 302 -6.99 14.53 -16.94
CA SER A 302 -8.04 13.70 -17.54
C SER A 302 -7.49 12.30 -17.78
N ALA A 303 -8.35 11.33 -18.10
CA ALA A 303 -7.90 9.97 -18.38
C ALA A 303 -6.83 9.96 -19.50
N GLY A 304 -5.68 9.34 -19.23
CA GLY A 304 -4.51 9.33 -20.11
C GLY A 304 -3.67 10.60 -20.11
N ASN A 305 -4.06 11.62 -19.32
CA ASN A 305 -3.35 12.89 -19.14
C ASN A 305 -3.23 13.20 -17.64
N GLU A 306 -2.84 12.21 -16.85
CA GLU A 306 -2.62 12.32 -15.42
C GLU A 306 -1.41 13.22 -15.12
N ARG A 307 -1.42 13.85 -13.94
CA ARG A 307 -0.35 14.75 -13.49
C ARG A 307 0.27 14.27 -12.19
N GLN A 308 1.54 14.57 -12.01
CA GLN A 308 2.19 14.45 -10.72
C GLN A 308 1.69 15.57 -9.79
N ILE A 309 1.37 15.21 -8.55
CA ILE A 309 1.12 16.16 -7.46
C ILE A 309 2.38 16.15 -6.58
N SER A 310 3.20 17.19 -6.67
CA SER A 310 4.47 17.31 -5.95
C SER A 310 4.33 18.24 -4.73
N ASN A 311 5.33 18.20 -3.84
CA ASN A 311 5.36 18.99 -2.59
C ASN A 311 4.20 18.72 -1.63
N VAL A 312 3.66 17.49 -1.67
CA VAL A 312 2.67 17.01 -0.71
C VAL A 312 3.39 16.67 0.60
N ALA A 313 3.09 17.41 1.67
CA ALA A 313 3.58 17.10 3.02
C ALA A 313 3.12 15.70 3.46
N ALA A 314 3.78 15.11 4.46
CA ALA A 314 3.38 13.79 4.96
C ALA A 314 1.96 13.84 5.54
N GLY A 315 1.04 13.03 4.99
CA GLY A 315 -0.34 12.93 5.47
C GLY A 315 -0.42 12.16 6.79
N ARG A 316 -1.48 12.36 7.57
CA ARG A 316 -1.70 11.53 8.78
C ARG A 316 -1.97 10.08 8.37
N VAL A 317 -1.37 9.13 9.08
CA VAL A 317 -1.60 7.69 8.84
C VAL A 317 -2.37 7.12 10.03
N SER A 318 -3.69 7.07 9.91
CA SER A 318 -4.63 6.58 10.93
C SER A 318 -5.92 6.08 10.29
N GLY A 319 -6.71 5.26 10.98
CA GLY A 319 -7.96 4.69 10.44
C GLY A 319 -9.04 5.71 10.03
N SER A 320 -8.95 6.96 10.50
CA SER A 320 -9.85 8.06 10.15
C SER A 320 -9.26 9.10 9.18
N SER A 321 -8.05 8.88 8.66
CA SER A 321 -7.36 9.88 7.83
C SER A 321 -7.94 9.95 6.42
N THR A 322 -8.09 11.17 5.90
CA THR A 322 -8.44 11.46 4.51
C THR A 322 -7.34 12.30 3.83
N ASP A 323 -6.15 12.33 4.40
CA ASP A 323 -5.01 13.08 3.87
C ASP A 323 -4.34 12.28 2.73
N ALA A 324 -3.83 12.99 1.71
CA ALA A 324 -2.96 12.37 0.72
C ALA A 324 -1.66 11.87 1.38
N VAL A 325 -1.30 10.62 1.12
CA VAL A 325 -0.01 10.03 1.52
C VAL A 325 1.04 10.32 0.46
N ASN A 326 2.23 10.73 0.87
CA ASN A 326 3.33 10.98 -0.06
C ASN A 326 4.28 9.77 -0.17
N GLY A 327 5.20 9.82 -1.13
CA GLY A 327 6.12 8.71 -1.42
C GLY A 327 7.06 8.35 -0.26
N SER A 328 7.40 9.28 0.63
CA SER A 328 8.28 8.98 1.77
C SER A 328 7.62 8.05 2.80
N GLN A 329 6.30 8.17 2.96
CA GLN A 329 5.52 7.33 3.87
C GLN A 329 5.36 5.93 3.31
N LEU A 330 5.09 5.81 2.01
CA LEU A 330 5.06 4.51 1.33
C LEU A 330 6.44 3.83 1.36
N ASN A 331 7.51 4.60 1.17
CA ASN A 331 8.88 4.09 1.28
C ASN A 331 9.19 3.55 2.69
N ALA A 332 8.74 4.21 3.76
CA ALA A 332 8.90 3.72 5.12
C ALA A 332 8.22 2.34 5.33
N THR A 333 7.02 2.16 4.76
CA THR A 333 6.34 0.86 4.74
C THR A 333 7.13 -0.19 3.93
N ASN A 334 7.64 0.16 2.75
CA ASN A 334 8.44 -0.75 1.93
C ASN A 334 9.71 -1.21 2.67
N GLN A 335 10.39 -0.32 3.39
CA GLN A 335 11.53 -0.68 4.24
C GLN A 335 11.13 -1.62 5.38
N ALA A 336 9.94 -1.43 5.97
CA ALA A 336 9.43 -2.35 6.99
C ALA A 336 9.17 -3.75 6.43
N VAL A 337 8.58 -3.86 5.23
CA VAL A 337 8.37 -5.14 4.54
C VAL A 337 9.70 -5.83 4.22
N GLN A 338 10.70 -5.10 3.75
CA GLN A 338 12.05 -5.66 3.51
C GLN A 338 12.67 -6.23 4.79
N ARG A 339 12.51 -5.54 5.92
CA ARG A 339 12.95 -6.06 7.23
C ARG A 339 12.22 -7.34 7.63
N VAL A 340 10.93 -7.46 7.31
CA VAL A 340 10.16 -8.71 7.55
C VAL A 340 10.69 -9.83 6.66
N SER A 341 10.92 -9.57 5.37
CA SER A 341 11.51 -10.55 4.45
C SER A 341 12.84 -11.11 4.99
N ALA A 342 13.74 -10.23 5.43
CA ALA A 342 15.01 -10.65 6.01
C ALA A 342 14.84 -11.47 7.30
N LYS A 343 13.84 -11.17 8.14
CA LYS A 343 13.53 -11.98 9.33
C LYS A 343 13.05 -13.38 8.95
N VAL A 344 12.20 -13.49 7.93
CA VAL A 344 11.71 -14.78 7.41
C VAL A 344 12.88 -15.59 6.86
N ASP A 345 13.75 -14.97 6.06
CA ASP A 345 14.91 -15.66 5.50
C ASP A 345 15.87 -16.18 6.58
N ASN A 346 16.16 -15.36 7.58
CA ASN A 346 17.00 -15.77 8.71
C ASN A 346 16.36 -16.89 9.52
N ALA A 347 15.05 -16.86 9.73
CA ALA A 347 14.33 -17.94 10.43
C ALA A 347 14.39 -19.24 9.63
N GLY A 348 14.14 -19.19 8.30
CA GLY A 348 14.23 -20.35 7.42
C GLY A 348 15.64 -20.94 7.36
N ALA A 349 16.66 -20.09 7.19
CA ALA A 349 18.06 -20.52 7.20
C ALA A 349 18.48 -21.08 8.57
N GLY A 350 18.04 -20.47 9.67
CA GLY A 350 18.26 -20.96 11.03
C GLY A 350 17.62 -22.34 11.26
N ALA A 351 16.41 -22.57 10.77
CA ALA A 351 15.75 -23.87 10.82
C ALA A 351 16.53 -24.94 10.04
N ALA A 352 16.97 -24.63 8.81
CA ALA A 352 17.81 -25.52 8.02
C ALA A 352 19.14 -25.85 8.74
N ALA A 353 19.81 -24.85 9.32
CA ALA A 353 21.05 -25.03 10.07
C ALA A 353 20.86 -25.88 11.34
N ALA A 354 19.76 -25.67 12.06
CA ALA A 354 19.44 -26.44 13.27
C ALA A 354 19.13 -27.92 12.96
N LEU A 355 18.52 -28.20 11.80
CA LEU A 355 18.36 -29.57 11.31
C LEU A 355 19.73 -30.16 10.91
N GLY A 356 20.60 -29.40 10.25
CA GLY A 356 21.88 -29.93 9.77
C GLY A 356 21.65 -30.98 8.67
N GLY A 357 22.53 -31.98 8.56
CA GLY A 357 22.38 -33.07 7.56
C GLY A 357 22.32 -32.59 6.10
N GLY A 358 22.77 -31.37 5.79
CA GLY A 358 22.66 -30.78 4.45
C GLY A 358 21.29 -30.15 4.13
N ALA A 359 20.39 -29.99 5.11
CA ALA A 359 19.19 -29.17 4.95
C ALA A 359 19.55 -27.73 4.54
N SER A 360 18.70 -27.12 3.73
CA SER A 360 18.93 -25.79 3.14
C SER A 360 17.64 -24.99 3.04
N TYR A 361 17.76 -23.66 3.08
CA TYR A 361 16.64 -22.74 2.88
C TYR A 361 16.71 -22.08 1.51
N ASN A 362 15.58 -22.02 0.81
CA ASN A 362 15.42 -21.33 -0.47
C ASN A 362 14.67 -20.01 -0.26
N ALA A 363 15.37 -18.88 -0.36
CA ALA A 363 14.80 -17.55 -0.14
C ALA A 363 13.79 -17.12 -1.22
N GLN A 364 13.80 -17.74 -2.41
CA GLN A 364 12.85 -17.42 -3.48
C GLN A 364 11.49 -18.08 -3.24
N THR A 365 11.47 -19.27 -2.65
CA THR A 365 10.23 -20.04 -2.42
C THR A 365 9.80 -20.06 -0.95
N GLY A 366 10.67 -19.65 -0.03
CA GLY A 366 10.45 -19.76 1.42
C GLY A 366 10.56 -21.19 1.97
N ALA A 367 10.98 -22.16 1.14
CA ALA A 367 11.00 -23.57 1.52
C ALA A 367 12.30 -23.96 2.26
N VAL A 368 12.16 -24.78 3.30
CA VAL A 368 13.28 -25.48 3.95
C VAL A 368 13.29 -26.92 3.44
N SER A 369 14.42 -27.36 2.87
CA SER A 369 14.62 -28.75 2.46
C SER A 369 14.88 -29.65 3.67
N GLY A 370 14.50 -30.92 3.57
CA GLY A 370 14.78 -31.90 4.63
C GLY A 370 16.28 -32.18 4.77
N PRO A 371 16.75 -32.56 5.98
CA PRO A 371 18.11 -33.03 6.18
C PRO A 371 18.35 -34.38 5.48
N ASN A 372 19.59 -34.87 5.49
CA ASN A 372 19.98 -36.23 5.13
C ASN A 372 20.89 -36.77 6.23
N TYR A 373 20.33 -37.60 7.12
CA TYR A 373 21.09 -38.26 8.17
C TYR A 373 21.43 -39.69 7.76
N THR A 374 22.72 -40.03 7.74
CA THR A 374 23.18 -41.40 7.51
C THR A 374 23.35 -42.11 8.85
N VAL A 375 22.47 -43.07 9.15
CA VAL A 375 22.50 -43.87 10.36
C VAL A 375 22.68 -45.34 9.96
N TYR A 376 23.79 -45.96 10.39
CA TYR A 376 24.13 -47.35 10.06
C TYR A 376 24.00 -47.67 8.56
N GLY A 377 24.54 -46.79 7.71
CA GLY A 377 24.55 -46.95 6.25
C GLY A 377 23.24 -46.61 5.52
N ASN A 378 22.17 -46.22 6.24
CA ASN A 378 20.91 -45.81 5.65
C ASN A 378 20.72 -44.29 5.76
N THR A 379 20.32 -43.65 4.67
CA THR A 379 19.99 -42.21 4.66
C THR A 379 18.50 -41.99 4.89
N VAL A 380 18.16 -41.11 5.84
CA VAL A 380 16.79 -40.66 6.13
C VAL A 380 16.72 -39.15 6.18
N ASN A 381 15.53 -38.58 5.94
CA ASN A 381 15.37 -37.15 5.70
C ASN A 381 14.63 -36.36 6.80
N ASN A 382 14.51 -36.94 7.99
CA ASN A 382 13.96 -36.29 9.15
C ASN A 382 14.55 -36.88 10.44
N VAL A 383 14.48 -36.11 11.53
CA VAL A 383 15.09 -36.48 12.83
C VAL A 383 14.40 -37.71 13.44
N GLY A 384 13.07 -37.83 13.29
CA GLY A 384 12.29 -38.94 13.84
C GLY A 384 12.79 -40.28 13.31
N ASP A 385 12.87 -40.43 12.00
CA ASP A 385 13.34 -41.66 11.35
C ASP A 385 14.81 -41.98 11.68
N ALA A 386 15.65 -40.96 11.90
CA ALA A 386 17.05 -41.16 12.27
C ALA A 386 17.17 -41.72 13.69
N ILE A 387 16.41 -41.18 14.64
CA ILE A 387 16.36 -41.66 16.03
C ILE A 387 15.78 -43.08 16.08
N ASP A 388 14.70 -43.33 15.34
CA ASP A 388 14.08 -44.65 15.26
C ASP A 388 15.07 -45.71 14.76
N ARG A 389 15.90 -45.37 13.77
CA ARG A 389 16.97 -46.25 13.28
C ARG A 389 18.10 -46.44 14.29
N LEU A 390 18.52 -45.38 15.00
CA LEU A 390 19.50 -45.50 16.08
C LEU A 390 19.04 -46.51 17.14
N GLN A 391 17.75 -46.48 17.49
CA GLN A 391 17.17 -47.37 18.50
C GLN A 391 16.96 -48.80 18.00
N LYS A 392 16.50 -49.00 16.76
CA LYS A 392 16.10 -50.33 16.23
C LYS A 392 17.22 -51.07 15.49
N SER A 393 18.28 -50.39 15.10
CA SER A 393 19.33 -50.97 14.24
C SER A 393 20.74 -50.76 14.80
N GLY A 394 20.85 -50.30 16.05
CA GLY A 394 22.13 -50.21 16.74
C GLY A 394 22.78 -51.57 16.96
N PRO A 395 24.12 -51.65 17.02
CA PRO A 395 24.85 -52.89 17.29
C PRO A 395 24.62 -53.43 18.71
N VAL A 396 24.13 -52.58 19.62
CA VAL A 396 23.71 -52.92 20.98
C VAL A 396 22.26 -52.51 21.12
N GLN A 397 21.38 -53.46 21.42
CA GLN A 397 19.95 -53.21 21.56
C GLN A 397 19.44 -53.81 22.86
N TYR A 398 18.42 -53.20 23.45
CA TYR A 398 17.66 -53.86 24.50
C TYR A 398 16.94 -55.08 23.92
N SER A 399 16.82 -56.13 24.73
CA SER A 399 16.07 -57.33 24.37
C SER A 399 15.09 -57.72 25.47
N ASP A 400 14.11 -58.55 25.10
CA ASP A 400 13.30 -59.27 26.07
C ASP A 400 14.10 -60.46 26.66
N PRO A 401 13.63 -61.10 27.74
CA PRO A 401 14.29 -62.29 28.30
C PRO A 401 14.38 -63.49 27.33
N SER A 402 13.71 -63.42 26.17
CA SER A 402 13.80 -64.42 25.09
C SER A 402 14.83 -64.03 24.01
N GLY A 403 15.58 -62.94 24.20
CA GLY A 403 16.60 -62.44 23.28
C GLY A 403 16.05 -61.70 22.05
N ARG A 404 14.76 -61.39 21.99
CA ARG A 404 14.18 -60.58 20.89
C ARG A 404 14.45 -59.11 21.16
N THR A 405 14.86 -58.37 20.14
CA THR A 405 15.14 -56.94 20.28
C THR A 405 13.86 -56.15 20.58
N THR A 406 13.99 -55.13 21.41
CA THR A 406 12.88 -54.26 21.85
C THR A 406 13.37 -52.83 22.00
N THR A 407 12.45 -51.88 21.87
CA THR A 407 12.71 -50.45 22.13
C THR A 407 12.45 -50.06 23.59
N THR A 408 11.95 -50.98 24.41
CA THR A 408 11.71 -50.75 25.84
C THR A 408 12.99 -51.03 26.64
N VAL A 409 13.33 -50.12 27.55
CA VAL A 409 14.49 -50.31 28.44
C VAL A 409 14.26 -51.54 29.32
N GLY A 410 15.23 -52.46 29.31
CA GLY A 410 15.21 -53.70 30.07
C GLY A 410 16.56 -54.04 30.67
N ASN A 411 16.64 -55.17 31.39
CA ASN A 411 17.88 -55.69 31.97
C ASN A 411 18.67 -56.59 31.01
N ASP A 412 18.12 -56.84 29.83
CA ASP A 412 18.69 -57.71 28.81
C ASP A 412 19.15 -56.87 27.61
N VAL A 413 20.32 -57.23 27.08
CA VAL A 413 20.94 -56.58 25.93
C VAL A 413 21.35 -57.63 24.92
N THR A 414 21.01 -57.42 23.66
CA THR A 414 21.45 -58.24 22.53
C THR A 414 22.43 -57.47 21.67
N LEU A 415 23.55 -58.12 21.32
CA LEU A 415 24.50 -57.62 20.33
C LEU A 415 24.04 -58.06 18.94
N VAL A 416 23.86 -57.10 18.04
CA VAL A 416 23.39 -57.34 16.68
C VAL A 416 24.55 -57.06 15.71
N GLY A 417 25.09 -58.12 15.10
CA GLY A 417 26.14 -58.03 14.10
C GLY A 417 25.60 -57.65 12.71
N GLY A 418 26.49 -57.20 11.82
CA GLY A 418 26.12 -56.83 10.44
C GLY A 418 25.66 -58.02 9.57
N ASP A 419 26.12 -59.24 9.90
CA ASP A 419 25.70 -60.48 9.25
C ASP A 419 24.72 -61.24 10.16
N GLY A 420 23.44 -61.27 9.75
CA GLY A 420 22.39 -62.00 10.48
C GLY A 420 22.69 -63.49 10.57
N GLY A 421 23.24 -63.92 11.70
CA GLY A 421 23.58 -65.33 11.98
C GLY A 421 24.99 -65.57 12.52
N ARG A 422 25.84 -64.53 12.58
CA ARG A 422 27.17 -64.64 13.20
C ARG A 422 27.18 -63.98 14.59
N PRO A 423 27.66 -64.69 15.63
CA PRO A 423 27.90 -64.07 16.92
C PRO A 423 28.87 -62.89 16.81
N VAL A 424 28.62 -61.84 17.58
CA VAL A 424 29.50 -60.66 17.64
C VAL A 424 30.68 -60.96 18.56
N THR A 425 31.91 -60.73 18.08
CA THR A 425 33.09 -60.80 18.95
C THR A 425 33.17 -59.56 19.83
N ILE A 426 33.45 -59.76 21.11
CA ILE A 426 33.72 -58.69 22.07
C ILE A 426 35.22 -58.69 22.36
N HIS A 427 35.92 -57.63 21.96
CA HIS A 427 37.33 -57.43 22.25
C HIS A 427 37.53 -56.34 23.31
N ASN A 428 38.76 -56.19 23.81
CA ASN A 428 39.09 -55.23 24.86
C ASN A 428 38.29 -55.46 26.16
N VAL A 429 37.98 -56.73 26.46
CA VAL A 429 37.33 -57.14 27.72
C VAL A 429 38.42 -57.28 28.78
N ALA A 430 38.49 -56.31 29.69
CA ALA A 430 39.37 -56.38 30.86
C ALA A 430 38.99 -57.57 31.77
N THR A 431 39.92 -57.99 32.62
CA THR A 431 39.71 -59.05 33.61
C THR A 431 38.52 -58.69 34.51
N GLY A 432 37.48 -59.54 34.53
CA GLY A 432 36.32 -59.35 35.39
C GLY A 432 36.68 -59.50 36.87
N VAL A 433 36.14 -58.63 37.72
CA VAL A 433 36.42 -58.61 39.17
C VAL A 433 35.18 -59.00 39.98
N ARG A 434 34.00 -58.54 39.57
CA ARG A 434 32.71 -58.85 40.21
C ARG A 434 32.06 -60.08 39.57
N GLY A 435 31.19 -60.75 40.30
CA GLY A 435 30.44 -61.91 39.79
C GLY A 435 29.48 -61.61 38.63
N THR A 436 29.28 -60.35 38.28
CA THR A 436 28.43 -59.89 37.16
C THR A 436 29.23 -59.34 35.98
N ASP A 437 30.57 -59.32 36.07
CA ASP A 437 31.42 -58.86 34.98
C ASP A 437 31.59 -59.98 33.95
N ALA A 438 31.81 -59.62 32.69
CA ALA A 438 32.18 -60.60 31.68
C ALA A 438 33.56 -61.19 31.98
N VAL A 439 33.71 -62.50 31.78
CA VAL A 439 34.99 -63.21 31.91
C VAL A 439 35.72 -63.13 30.58
N ASN A 440 37.01 -62.75 30.59
CA ASN A 440 37.82 -62.75 29.38
C ASN A 440 38.53 -64.10 29.13
N VAL A 441 39.08 -64.29 27.93
CA VAL A 441 39.72 -65.54 27.52
C VAL A 441 40.96 -65.87 28.37
N ASP A 442 41.67 -64.86 28.85
CA ASP A 442 42.83 -65.04 29.74
C ASP A 442 42.41 -65.66 31.09
N GLN A 443 41.30 -65.20 31.68
CA GLN A 443 40.72 -65.78 32.90
C GLN A 443 40.29 -67.24 32.68
N LEU A 444 39.67 -67.56 31.55
CA LEU A 444 39.27 -68.94 31.21
C LEU A 444 40.50 -69.84 30.99
N ASN A 445 41.51 -69.34 30.29
CA ASN A 445 42.75 -70.08 30.05
C ASN A 445 43.51 -70.33 31.36
N ALA A 446 43.55 -69.36 32.27
CA ALA A 446 44.13 -69.54 33.61
C ALA A 446 43.38 -70.63 34.41
N ALA A 447 42.04 -70.63 34.38
CA ALA A 447 41.24 -71.67 35.02
C ALA A 447 41.47 -73.06 34.41
N ASN A 448 41.52 -73.16 33.08
CA ASN A 448 41.80 -74.41 32.38
C ASN A 448 43.21 -74.93 32.63
N PHE A 449 44.20 -74.05 32.69
CA PHE A 449 45.57 -74.41 33.06
C PHE A 449 45.60 -75.04 34.46
N ASN A 450 44.94 -74.42 35.45
CA ASN A 450 44.84 -74.96 36.80
C ASN A 450 44.18 -76.35 36.82
N ASN A 451 43.08 -76.54 36.08
CA ASN A 451 42.41 -77.84 35.96
C ASN A 451 43.30 -78.90 35.30
N GLN A 452 44.02 -78.56 34.23
CA GLN A 452 44.94 -79.48 33.56
C GLN A 452 46.08 -79.94 34.48
N GLN A 453 46.59 -79.03 35.33
CA GLN A 453 47.62 -79.37 36.31
C GLN A 453 47.08 -80.32 37.39
N GLN A 454 45.85 -80.08 37.88
CA GLN A 454 45.17 -81.00 38.79
C GLN A 454 44.94 -82.39 38.17
N PHE A 455 44.54 -82.46 36.90
CA PHE A 455 44.37 -83.75 36.20
C PHE A 455 45.68 -84.50 35.97
N LYS A 456 46.79 -83.80 35.72
CA LYS A 456 48.10 -84.44 35.64
C LYS A 456 48.54 -85.02 36.97
N GLN A 457 48.30 -84.30 38.07
CA GLN A 457 48.59 -84.79 39.42
C GLN A 457 47.78 -86.05 39.72
N LEU A 458 46.47 -86.03 39.44
CA LEU A 458 45.61 -87.19 39.61
C LEU A 458 46.07 -88.42 38.82
N ARG A 459 46.58 -88.22 37.59
CA ARG A 459 47.14 -89.33 36.78
C ARG A 459 48.43 -89.89 37.39
N SER A 460 49.27 -89.06 38.01
CA SER A 460 50.49 -89.52 38.68
C SER A 460 50.14 -90.36 39.90
N ASP A 461 49.26 -89.85 40.77
CA ASP A 461 48.85 -90.51 42.00
C ASP A 461 48.21 -91.88 41.72
N LEU A 462 47.43 -91.99 40.64
CA LEU A 462 46.82 -93.25 40.20
C LEU A 462 47.87 -94.27 39.70
N SER A 463 48.94 -93.80 39.07
CA SER A 463 50.05 -94.65 38.58
C SER A 463 50.88 -95.23 39.73
N ASP A 464 51.14 -94.42 40.76
CA ASP A 464 51.88 -94.85 41.95
C ASP A 464 51.05 -95.84 42.77
N THR A 465 49.75 -95.58 42.98
CA THR A 465 48.83 -96.50 43.65
C THR A 465 48.79 -97.88 42.97
N ARG A 466 48.79 -97.92 41.63
CA ARG A 466 48.85 -99.17 40.88
C ARG A 466 50.16 -99.94 41.11
N ARG A 467 51.30 -99.25 41.11
CA ARG A 467 52.62 -99.89 41.31
C ARG A 467 52.79 -100.40 42.73
N ASP A 468 52.31 -99.64 43.71
CA ASP A 468 52.29 -100.04 45.12
C ASP A 468 51.49 -101.34 45.34
N ALA A 469 50.30 -101.46 44.74
CA ALA A 469 49.50 -102.69 44.81
C ALA A 469 50.21 -103.91 44.17
N LEU A 470 50.92 -103.72 43.05
CA LEU A 470 51.70 -104.78 42.40
C LEU A 470 52.90 -105.19 43.25
N GLY A 471 53.58 -104.25 43.89
CA GLY A 471 54.64 -104.52 44.85
C GLY A 471 54.15 -105.39 46.00
N ALA A 472 52.99 -105.07 46.59
CA ALA A 472 52.41 -105.86 47.68
C ALA A 472 52.08 -107.30 47.25
N ALA A 473 51.53 -107.48 46.04
CA ALA A 473 51.26 -108.80 45.48
C ALA A 473 52.55 -109.62 45.24
N ALA A 474 53.63 -109.00 44.77
CA ALA A 474 54.94 -109.65 44.68
C ALA A 474 55.44 -110.10 46.06
N GLY A 475 55.28 -109.27 47.10
CA GLY A 475 55.62 -109.61 48.49
C GLY A 475 54.89 -110.84 49.00
N ALA A 476 53.58 -110.90 48.76
CA ALA A 476 52.76 -112.06 49.14
C ALA A 476 53.20 -113.35 48.42
N MET A 477 53.50 -113.29 47.12
CA MET A 477 54.00 -114.46 46.38
C MET A 477 55.38 -114.92 46.85
N ALA A 478 56.28 -113.99 47.21
CA ALA A 478 57.58 -114.31 47.76
C ALA A 478 57.43 -115.06 49.09
N MET A 479 56.51 -114.63 49.97
CA MET A 479 56.25 -115.34 51.24
C MET A 479 55.64 -116.74 51.03
N ALA A 480 54.80 -116.90 50.02
CA ALA A 480 54.21 -118.20 49.67
C ALA A 480 55.26 -119.21 49.20
N GLY A 481 56.29 -118.77 48.49
CA GLY A 481 57.37 -119.62 47.96
C GLY A 481 58.38 -120.15 48.99
N LEU A 482 58.31 -119.73 50.27
CA LEU A 482 59.27 -120.13 51.30
C LEU A 482 59.10 -121.61 51.70
N PRO A 483 60.15 -122.46 51.60
CA PRO A 483 60.12 -123.83 52.10
C PRO A 483 59.91 -123.91 53.62
N GLN A 484 59.31 -125.00 54.09
CA GLN A 484 59.10 -125.26 55.52
C GLN A 484 59.99 -126.40 56.04
N ALA A 485 60.36 -126.35 57.32
CA ALA A 485 61.11 -127.41 58.01
C ALA A 485 60.35 -128.74 57.99
N PHE A 486 61.05 -129.83 57.65
CA PHE A 486 60.46 -131.18 57.49
C PHE A 486 61.11 -132.25 58.38
N LEU A 487 62.12 -131.88 59.18
CA LEU A 487 62.85 -132.79 60.08
C LEU A 487 62.52 -132.46 61.55
N PRO A 488 62.06 -133.44 62.36
CA PRO A 488 61.69 -133.19 63.76
C PRO A 488 62.84 -132.63 64.60
N GLY A 489 62.54 -131.58 65.38
CA GLY A 489 63.48 -130.90 66.26
C GLY A 489 64.49 -129.97 65.57
N LYS A 490 64.27 -129.65 64.29
CA LYS A 490 65.11 -128.73 63.52
C LYS A 490 64.37 -127.47 63.12
N ASN A 491 65.11 -126.36 63.09
CA ASN A 491 64.67 -125.06 62.58
C ASN A 491 65.19 -124.84 61.16
N MET A 492 64.41 -124.20 60.30
CA MET A 492 64.75 -123.85 58.93
C MET A 492 64.60 -122.35 58.71
N LEU A 493 65.65 -121.73 58.19
CA LEU A 493 65.63 -120.39 57.61
C LEU A 493 65.48 -120.53 56.08
N ALA A 494 64.45 -119.90 55.53
CA ALA A 494 64.13 -119.89 54.12
C ALA A 494 64.19 -118.46 53.59
N VAL A 495 64.61 -118.32 52.32
CA VAL A 495 64.53 -117.07 51.57
C VAL A 495 63.89 -117.39 50.23
N ALA A 496 62.95 -116.56 49.79
CA ALA A 496 62.27 -116.70 48.52
C ALA A 496 62.12 -115.33 47.85
N THR A 497 62.09 -115.33 46.53
CA THR A 497 61.88 -114.13 45.74
C THR A 497 60.69 -114.35 44.81
N ALA A 498 59.95 -113.29 44.51
CA ALA A 498 58.87 -113.34 43.53
C ALA A 498 58.78 -112.03 42.74
N THR A 499 58.23 -112.13 41.54
CA THR A 499 58.04 -110.98 40.64
C THR A 499 56.59 -110.96 40.15
N THR A 500 55.99 -109.77 40.04
CA THR A 500 54.67 -109.59 39.42
C THR A 500 54.53 -108.20 38.83
N GLY A 501 54.03 -108.12 37.59
CA GLY A 501 53.73 -106.83 36.95
C GLY A 501 54.89 -105.83 36.89
N GLY A 502 56.14 -106.29 36.88
CA GLY A 502 57.35 -105.43 36.87
C GLY A 502 57.92 -105.09 38.25
N GLU A 503 57.18 -105.38 39.33
CA GLU A 503 57.67 -105.25 40.71
C GLU A 503 58.23 -106.59 41.20
N SER A 504 59.21 -106.52 42.10
CA SER A 504 59.86 -107.69 42.69
C SER A 504 59.81 -107.63 44.21
N ALA A 505 59.80 -108.78 44.86
CA ALA A 505 59.87 -108.85 46.31
C ALA A 505 60.74 -110.00 46.78
N ILE A 506 61.31 -109.81 47.96
CA ILE A 506 62.07 -110.81 48.69
C ILE A 506 61.35 -111.10 50.00
N ALA A 507 61.26 -112.37 50.34
CA ALA A 507 60.73 -112.84 51.60
C ALA A 507 61.76 -113.70 52.32
N VAL A 508 61.76 -113.61 53.64
CA VAL A 508 62.55 -114.42 54.54
C VAL A 508 61.60 -115.06 55.52
N GLY A 509 61.75 -116.36 55.77
CA GLY A 509 60.93 -117.05 56.76
C GLY A 509 61.72 -117.98 57.65
N LEU A 510 61.24 -118.13 58.87
CA LEU A 510 61.72 -119.09 59.85
C LEU A 510 60.61 -120.10 60.06
N SER A 511 60.94 -121.38 59.95
CA SER A 511 60.01 -122.45 60.32
C SER A 511 60.66 -123.45 61.26
N SER A 512 59.88 -124.03 62.15
CA SER A 512 60.33 -125.01 63.15
C SER A 512 59.34 -126.15 63.21
N LEU A 513 59.86 -127.39 63.28
CA LEU A 513 59.07 -128.59 63.52
C LEU A 513 59.43 -129.16 64.90
N SER A 514 58.44 -129.35 65.78
CA SER A 514 58.65 -129.82 67.16
C SER A 514 59.35 -131.19 67.21
N ASP A 515 60.01 -131.51 68.33
CA ASP A 515 60.82 -132.72 68.48
C ASP A 515 60.04 -134.03 68.30
N ASN A 516 58.75 -134.04 68.65
CA ASN A 516 57.85 -135.18 68.41
C ASN A 516 57.28 -135.22 66.99
N GLY A 517 57.70 -134.28 66.12
CA GLY A 517 57.25 -134.14 64.75
C GLY A 517 55.82 -133.63 64.60
N ARG A 518 55.13 -133.23 65.68
CA ARG A 518 53.68 -132.94 65.61
C ARG A 518 53.31 -131.47 65.34
N TRP A 519 54.17 -130.47 65.59
CA TRP A 519 53.83 -129.05 65.37
C TRP A 519 54.81 -128.37 64.41
N VAL A 520 54.30 -127.73 63.36
CA VAL A 520 55.03 -126.80 62.49
C VAL A 520 54.63 -125.37 62.84
N VAL A 521 55.59 -124.48 63.07
CA VAL A 521 55.34 -123.02 63.10
C VAL A 521 56.18 -122.37 62.00
N LYS A 522 55.61 -121.42 61.26
CA LYS A 522 56.27 -120.66 60.18
C LYS A 522 55.99 -119.17 60.34
N PHE A 523 57.05 -118.38 60.48
CA PHE A 523 57.03 -116.93 60.35
C PHE A 523 57.61 -116.56 58.98
N SER A 524 57.05 -115.57 58.30
CA SER A 524 57.65 -114.97 57.10
C SER A 524 57.46 -113.47 57.07
N GLY A 525 58.48 -112.76 56.60
CA GLY A 525 58.42 -111.33 56.30
C GLY A 525 58.90 -111.10 54.88
N SER A 526 58.29 -110.17 54.16
CA SER A 526 58.72 -109.73 52.82
C SER A 526 58.86 -108.22 52.73
N THR A 527 59.73 -107.79 51.81
CA THR A 527 59.77 -106.42 51.32
C THR A 527 59.78 -106.44 49.79
N ASN A 528 59.26 -105.39 49.16
CA ASN A 528 59.19 -105.27 47.71
C ASN A 528 59.97 -104.05 47.16
N THR A 529 60.07 -103.96 45.84
CA THR A 529 60.73 -102.87 45.09
C THR A 529 60.06 -101.50 45.24
N ARG A 530 58.85 -101.45 45.80
CA ARG A 530 58.16 -100.21 46.22
C ARG A 530 58.49 -99.80 47.66
N GLY A 531 59.35 -100.54 48.35
CA GLY A 531 59.74 -100.29 49.74
C GLY A 531 58.67 -100.65 50.76
N GLN A 532 57.61 -101.37 50.36
CA GLN A 532 56.57 -101.80 51.28
C GLN A 532 56.93 -103.17 51.87
N GLY A 533 56.74 -103.30 53.19
CA GLY A 533 56.98 -104.52 53.94
C GLY A 533 55.68 -105.20 54.37
N GLY A 534 55.70 -106.52 54.47
CA GLY A 534 54.59 -107.32 55.01
C GLY A 534 55.15 -108.51 55.80
N ALA A 535 54.40 -109.01 56.78
CA ALA A 535 54.78 -110.19 57.55
C ALA A 535 53.57 -111.09 57.83
N SER A 536 53.82 -112.37 58.02
CA SER A 536 52.83 -113.40 58.31
C SER A 536 53.40 -114.45 59.27
N LEU A 537 52.52 -115.06 60.07
CA LEU A 537 52.83 -116.15 60.99
C LEU A 537 51.76 -117.23 60.82
N GLY A 538 52.14 -118.49 60.75
CA GLY A 538 51.24 -119.64 60.70
C GLY A 538 51.75 -120.79 61.56
N ALA A 539 50.84 -121.61 62.09
CA ALA A 539 51.16 -122.82 62.83
C ALA A 539 50.24 -123.97 62.37
N GLY A 540 50.77 -125.18 62.29
CA GLY A 540 50.04 -126.39 61.89
C GLY A 540 50.42 -127.57 62.77
N PHE A 541 49.49 -128.50 62.97
CA PHE A 541 49.68 -129.71 63.77
C PHE A 541 49.49 -130.95 62.88
N GLN A 542 50.41 -131.91 62.91
CA GLN A 542 50.31 -133.20 62.23
C GLN A 542 50.17 -134.33 63.26
N TRP A 543 49.31 -135.31 63.00
CA TRP A 543 48.93 -136.36 63.95
C TRP A 543 49.44 -137.75 63.63
#